data_AF-A0A380FFT1-F1
#
_entry.id   AF-A0A380FFT1-F1
#
_cell.length_a   1.000
_cell.length_b   1.000
_cell.length_c   1.000
_cell.angle_alpha   90.00
_cell.angle_beta   90.00
_cell.angle_gamma   90.00
#
_symmetry.space_group_name_H-M   'P 1'
#
loop_
_entity.id
_entity.type
_entity.pdbx_description
1 polymer ?
#
loop_
_entity_poly.entity_id
_entity_poly.type
_entity_poly.pdbx_seq_one_letter_code
_entity_poly.pdbx_strand_id
1 'polypeptide(L)' 'MYHQLRGKIDNVFPTKHAIGLKADNGLELLVHIGLDTVQLDGEGFEIFS' A
#
# COMPACT_ATOMS: atom_id res chain seq x y z
N MET A 1 12.38 4.35 -9.30
CA MET A 1 11.82 3.12 -9.88
C MET A 1 10.32 3.32 -10.04
N TYR A 2 9.82 3.42 -11.27
CA TYR A 2 8.38 3.49 -11.53
C TYR A 2 7.98 2.14 -12.14
N HIS A 3 7.29 1.31 -11.36
CA HIS A 3 6.82 0.02 -11.83
C HIS A 3 5.38 0.19 -12.34
N GLN A 4 5.18 0.05 -13.65
CA GLN A 4 3.90 0.21 -14.34
C GLN A 4 3.02 -1.03 -14.15
N LEU A 5 2.65 -1.36 -12.91
CA LEU A 5 1.65 -2.39 -12.64
C LEU A 5 0.26 -1.81 -12.88
N ARG A 6 -0.50 -2.43 -13.79
CA ARG A 6 -1.95 -2.21 -13.91
C ARG A 6 -2.66 -3.15 -12.94
N GLY A 7 -3.38 -2.55 -12.00
CA GLY A 7 -4.07 -3.25 -10.93
C GLY A 7 -4.93 -2.27 -10.14
N LYS A 8 -5.70 -2.80 -9.20
CA LYS A 8 -6.55 -2.00 -8.30
C LYS A 8 -6.01 -2.08 -6.88
N ILE A 9 -6.27 -1.01 -6.14
CA ILE A 9 -6.11 -1.02 -4.69
C ILE A 9 -7.17 -1.99 -4.15
N ASP A 10 -6.71 -3.07 -3.53
CA ASP A 10 -7.56 -4.10 -2.95
C ASP A 10 -7.87 -3.76 -1.49
N ASN A 11 -6.86 -3.31 -0.75
CA ASN A 11 -7.03 -2.97 0.66
C ASN A 11 -6.07 -1.87 1.11
N VAL A 12 -6.56 -0.94 1.93
CA VAL A 12 -5.74 0.10 2.57
C VAL A 12 -5.86 -0.10 4.07
N PHE A 13 -4.73 -0.33 4.73
CA PHE A 13 -4.73 -0.54 6.17
C PHE A 13 -4.99 0.80 6.90
N PRO A 14 -5.68 0.81 8.05
CA PRO A 14 -6.16 2.04 8.70
C PRO A 14 -5.07 3.08 8.99
N THR A 15 -3.89 2.62 9.42
CA THR A 15 -2.74 3.48 9.71
C THR A 15 -1.88 3.81 8.47
N LYS A 16 -2.37 3.49 7.27
CA LYS A 16 -1.79 3.79 5.95
C LYS A 16 -0.37 3.28 5.68
N HIS A 17 0.23 2.56 6.63
CA HIS A 17 1.56 1.97 6.53
C HIS A 17 1.64 0.75 5.60
N ALA A 18 0.48 0.17 5.23
CA ALA A 18 0.40 -0.95 4.31
C ALA A 18 -0.73 -0.78 3.29
N ILE A 19 -0.45 -1.18 2.05
CA ILE A 19 -1.41 -1.17 0.94
C ILE A 19 -1.33 -2.53 0.25
N GLY A 20 -2.50 -3.19 0.14
CA GLY A 20 -2.70 -4.36 -0.71
C GLY A 20 -3.10 -3.93 -2.12
N LEU A 21 -2.34 -4.37 -3.11
CA LEU A 21 -2.61 -4.15 -4.53
C LEU A 21 -2.90 -5.49 -5.19
N LYS A 22 -3.94 -5.53 -6.01
CA LYS A 22 -4.25 -6.69 -6.83
C LYS A 22 -4.05 -6.33 -8.30
N ALA A 23 -3.09 -6.98 -8.93
CA ALA A 23 -2.81 -6.82 -10.34
C ALA A 23 -3.80 -7.65 -11.18
N ASP A 24 -4.07 -7.18 -12.40
CA ASP A 24 -5.05 -7.83 -13.30
C ASP A 24 -4.64 -9.26 -13.70
N ASN A 25 -3.35 -9.59 -13.59
CA ASN A 25 -2.80 -10.92 -13.83
C ASN A 25 -2.93 -11.88 -12.63
N GLY A 26 -3.64 -11.48 -11.57
CA GLY A 26 -3.84 -12.28 -10.37
C GLY A 26 -2.71 -12.21 -9.35
N LEU A 27 -1.66 -11.40 -9.60
CA LEU A 27 -0.59 -11.16 -8.64
C LEU A 27 -1.10 -10.22 -7.53
N GLU A 28 -0.90 -10.62 -6.28
CA GLU A 28 -1.18 -9.81 -5.10
C GLU A 28 0.13 -9.24 -4.55
N LEU A 29 0.19 -7.93 -4.40
CA LEU A 29 1.35 -7.20 -3.91
C LEU A 29 0.98 -6.49 -2.61
N LEU A 30 1.67 -6.85 -1.53
CA LEU A 30 1.59 -6.13 -0.26
C LEU A 30 2.77 -5.19 -0.14
N VAL A 31 2.49 -3.89 -0.10
CA VAL A 31 3.49 -2.86 0.15
C VAL A 31 3.40 -2.46 1.61
N HIS A 32 4.43 -2.76 2.40
CA HIS A 32 4.55 -2.38 3.81
C HIS A 32 5.72 -1.40 3.96
N ILE A 33 5.47 -0.22 4.53
CA ILE A 33 6.45 0.87 4.58
C ILE A 33 6.97 1.04 6.01
N GLY A 34 8.27 0.76 6.20
CA GLY A 34 8.96 0.85 7.48
C GLY A 34 8.87 -0.41 8.34
N LEU A 35 9.55 -0.40 9.50
CA LEU A 35 9.38 -1.36 10.58
C LEU A 35 8.65 -0.62 11.71
N ASP A 36 7.53 -1.16 12.20
CA ASP A 36 6.72 -0.61 13.30
C ASP A 36 6.04 0.76 13.07
N THR A 37 5.91 1.20 11.82
CA THR A 37 5.20 2.45 11.46
C THR A 37 3.69 2.42 11.74
N VAL A 38 3.14 1.26 12.12
CA VAL A 38 1.76 1.15 12.64
C VAL A 38 1.54 2.07 13.85
N GLN A 39 2.60 2.35 14.63
CA GLN A 39 2.54 3.20 15.82
C GLN A 39 2.49 4.71 15.50
N LEU A 40 2.69 5.10 14.24
CA LEU A 40 2.61 6.50 13.80
C LEU A 40 1.17 6.95 13.47
N ASP A 41 0.20 6.05 13.59
CA ASP A 41 -1.24 6.31 13.38
C ASP A 41 -1.58 7.09 12.07
N GLY A 42 -0.78 6.87 11.03
CA GLY A 42 -0.94 7.53 9.72
C GLY A 42 -0.30 8.91 9.60
N GLU A 43 0.39 9.42 10.64
CA GLU A 43 1.19 10.65 10.51
C GLU A 43 2.37 10.45 9.54
N GLY A 44 2.51 11.38 8.59
CA GLY A 44 3.53 11.30 7.53
C GLY A 44 3.15 10.46 6.32
N PHE A 45 1.96 9.83 6.30
CA PHE A 45 1.46 9.05 5.17
C PHE A 45 0.32 9.77 4.43
N GLU A 46 0.58 10.17 3.19
CA GLU A 46 -0.41 10.75 2.29
C GLU A 46 -0.71 9.76 1.15
N ILE A 47 -1.98 9.41 1.00
CA ILE A 47 -2.43 8.52 -0.08
C ILE A 47 -2.95 9.40 -1.21
N PHE A 48 -2.35 9.25 -2.38
CA PHE A 48 -2.83 9.84 -3.62
C PHE A 48 -3.59 8.75 -4.39
N SER A 49 -4.91 8.88 -4.50
CA SER A 49 -5.81 7.96 -5.24
C SER A 49 -6.26 8.56 -6.56
#